data_AF-A0A6G8PZN4-F1
#
_entry.id   AF-A0A6G8PZN4-F1
#
_cell.length_a   1.000
_cell.length_b   1.000
_cell.length_c   1.000
_cell.angle_alpha   90.00
_cell.angle_beta   90.00
_cell.angle_gamma   90.00
#
_symmetry.space_group_name_H-M   'P 1'
#
loop_
_entity.id
_entity.type
_entity.pdbx_description
1 polymer ?
#
loop_
_entity_poly.entity_id
_entity_poly.type
_entity_poly.pdbx_seq_one_letter_code
_entity_poly.pdbx_strand_id
1 'polypeptide(L)'
;MSAVAVYHRVEYYGPGELPAAYVRGSMFLTSGDSGISRAIQAVQGLRSPACYARWNHGGLITHEHGQMVESLEFGPEVEHMEKYRGAWVAIVVPEIHPRDLEQLETYVESVLAADWGYSYLSILCILISLLTGSKLNFSRTATIICTGFNCDGYTRLGYVWPKPAAFMRPDDVAAFFGARFPAGA
;
A
#
# COMPACT_ATOMS: atom_id res chain seq x y z
N MET A 1 -21.55 -6.94 18.65
CA MET A 1 -20.14 -7.30 18.39
C MET A 1 -19.36 -6.01 18.42
N SER A 2 -18.51 -5.80 19.42
CA SER A 2 -17.70 -4.59 19.53
C SER A 2 -16.67 -4.62 18.42
N ALA A 3 -16.72 -3.68 17.48
CA ALA A 3 -15.62 -3.45 16.58
C ALA A 3 -14.39 -3.12 17.44
N VAL A 4 -13.31 -3.87 17.30
CA VAL A 4 -12.02 -3.42 17.82
C VAL A 4 -11.72 -2.14 17.05
N ALA A 5 -11.82 -0.99 17.71
CA ALA A 5 -11.37 0.26 17.13
C ALA A 5 -9.85 0.16 17.05
N VAL A 6 -9.34 -0.22 15.88
CA VAL A 6 -7.90 -0.15 15.62
C VAL A 6 -7.58 1.32 15.42
N TYR A 7 -6.78 1.87 16.32
CA TYR A 7 -6.34 3.26 16.24
C TYR A 7 -5.13 3.34 15.30
N HIS A 8 -5.11 4.37 14.47
CA HIS A 8 -3.97 4.72 13.64
C HIS A 8 -3.81 6.23 13.60
N ARG A 9 -2.59 6.66 13.26
CA ARG A 9 -2.32 8.04 12.86
C ARG A 9 -1.67 8.04 11.49
N VAL A 10 -1.79 9.15 10.78
CA VAL A 10 -1.14 9.36 9.49
C VAL A 10 -0.12 10.48 9.63
N GLU A 11 1.12 10.18 9.29
CA GLU A 11 2.24 11.12 9.26
C GLU A 11 2.59 11.41 7.80
N TYR A 12 2.96 12.65 7.48
CA TYR A 12 3.25 13.08 6.11
C TYR A 12 4.68 13.62 6.01
N TYR A 13 5.35 13.27 4.92
CA TYR A 13 6.71 13.68 4.61
C TYR A 13 6.75 14.15 3.15
N GLY A 14 7.24 15.38 2.95
CA GLY A 14 7.45 15.94 1.62
C GLY A 14 8.76 15.47 0.99
N PRO A 15 9.00 15.86 -0.27
CA PRO A 15 10.28 15.60 -0.93
C PRO A 15 11.46 16.14 -0.12
N GLY A 16 12.45 15.29 0.13
CA GLY A 16 13.63 15.53 0.98
C GLY A 16 13.45 15.07 2.42
N GLU A 17 12.21 14.84 2.88
CA GLU A 17 11.87 14.50 4.25
C GLU A 17 11.58 13.00 4.39
N LEU A 18 12.04 12.42 5.49
CA LEU A 18 11.71 11.07 5.97
C LEU A 18 11.88 11.07 7.50
N PRO A 19 11.18 10.21 8.24
CA PRO A 19 11.38 10.13 9.69
C PRO A 19 12.77 9.59 10.04
N ALA A 20 13.27 9.99 11.21
CA ALA A 20 14.55 9.50 11.73
C ALA A 20 14.48 8.05 12.23
N ALA A 21 13.27 7.57 12.58
CA ALA A 21 13.00 6.20 13.00
C ALA A 21 11.58 5.81 12.58
N TYR A 22 11.39 4.53 12.29
CA TYR A 22 10.12 4.00 11.80
C TYR A 22 9.48 3.05 12.80
N VAL A 23 8.15 2.94 12.75
CA VAL A 23 7.40 1.96 13.53
C VAL A 23 7.16 0.72 12.67
N ARG A 24 7.63 -0.44 13.14
CA ARG A 24 7.41 -1.74 12.48
C ARG A 24 5.91 -2.01 12.32
N GLY A 25 5.54 -2.55 11.16
CA GLY A 25 4.15 -2.78 10.79
C GLY A 25 3.42 -1.55 10.26
N SER A 26 4.07 -0.38 10.19
CA SER A 26 3.49 0.79 9.51
C SER A 26 3.35 0.53 8.01
N MET A 27 2.31 1.08 7.41
CA MET A 27 2.12 1.06 5.96
C MET A 27 2.50 2.44 5.42
N PHE A 28 3.19 2.50 4.30
CA PHE A 28 3.40 3.76 3.60
C PHE A 28 2.61 3.82 2.30
N LEU A 29 2.23 5.03 1.93
CA LEU A 29 1.69 5.40 0.63
C LEU A 29 2.63 6.44 0.03
N THR A 30 2.90 6.33 -1.27
CA THR A 30 3.76 7.27 -1.98
C THR A 30 3.14 7.74 -3.29
N SER A 31 3.60 8.90 -3.75
CA SER A 31 3.23 9.48 -5.03
C SER A 31 4.48 9.65 -5.90
N GLY A 32 4.81 8.61 -6.68
CA GLY A 32 5.80 8.72 -7.76
C GLY A 32 5.26 9.44 -9.00
N ASP A 33 6.15 9.71 -9.97
CA ASP A 33 5.87 10.47 -11.20
C ASP A 33 6.15 9.68 -12.49
N SER A 34 6.46 8.38 -12.38
CA SER A 34 6.67 7.48 -13.52
C SER A 34 5.45 7.44 -14.46
N GLY A 35 5.64 6.99 -15.71
CA GLY A 35 4.54 6.86 -16.68
C GLY A 35 3.35 6.02 -16.17
N ILE A 36 3.65 4.92 -15.46
CA ILE A 36 2.63 4.06 -14.83
C ILE A 36 1.98 4.77 -13.64
N SER A 37 2.77 5.44 -12.81
CA SER A 37 2.28 6.25 -11.68
C SER A 37 1.24 7.29 -12.12
N ARG A 38 1.51 8.00 -13.24
CA ARG A 38 0.59 8.99 -13.79
C ARG A 38 -0.68 8.38 -14.35
N ALA A 39 -0.59 7.20 -14.97
CA ALA A 39 -1.77 6.46 -15.45
C ALA A 39 -2.67 6.03 -14.28
N ILE A 40 -2.09 5.51 -13.19
CA ILE A 40 -2.82 5.15 -11.97
C ILE A 40 -3.53 6.39 -11.40
N GLN A 41 -2.80 7.49 -11.22
CA GLN A 41 -3.36 8.74 -10.71
C GLN A 41 -4.49 9.28 -11.58
N ALA A 42 -4.32 9.26 -12.91
CA ALA A 42 -5.34 9.74 -13.85
C ALA A 42 -6.63 8.93 -13.73
N VAL A 43 -6.55 7.59 -13.68
CA VAL A 43 -7.76 6.77 -13.53
C VAL A 43 -8.40 6.95 -12.16
N GLN A 44 -7.61 7.02 -11.08
CA GLN A 44 -8.14 7.28 -9.75
C GLN A 44 -8.85 8.64 -9.69
N GLY A 45 -8.32 9.66 -10.38
CA GLY A 45 -8.92 10.99 -10.45
C GLY A 45 -10.31 11.03 -11.11
N LEU A 46 -10.66 10.02 -11.92
CA LEU A 46 -12.00 9.88 -12.48
C LEU A 46 -13.02 9.26 -11.52
N ARG A 47 -12.55 8.60 -10.45
CA ARG A 47 -13.37 7.71 -9.61
C ARG A 47 -13.38 8.09 -8.13
N SER A 48 -12.40 8.86 -7.69
CA SER A 48 -12.17 9.17 -6.28
C SER A 48 -11.90 10.66 -6.08
N PRO A 49 -12.19 11.20 -4.88
CA PRO A 49 -11.84 12.58 -4.55
C PRO A 49 -10.35 12.86 -4.84
N ALA A 50 -10.07 14.04 -5.40
CA ALA A 50 -8.71 14.41 -5.82
C ALA A 50 -7.67 14.30 -4.69
N CYS A 51 -8.09 14.52 -3.44
CA CYS A 51 -7.23 14.37 -2.26
C CYS A 51 -6.78 12.92 -1.98
N TYR A 52 -7.37 11.89 -2.58
CA TYR A 52 -6.95 10.50 -2.41
C TYR A 52 -6.36 9.90 -3.68
N ALA A 53 -6.63 10.50 -4.84
CA ALA A 53 -6.25 9.96 -6.14
C ALA A 53 -4.76 10.11 -6.50
N ARG A 54 -3.98 10.87 -5.71
CA ARG A 54 -2.56 11.12 -6.00
C ARG A 54 -1.61 10.02 -5.53
N TRP A 55 -2.01 9.23 -4.54
CA TRP A 55 -1.24 8.06 -4.10
C TRP A 55 -1.27 6.99 -5.18
N ASN A 56 -0.12 6.41 -5.51
CA ASN A 56 -0.05 5.42 -6.60
C ASN A 56 0.66 4.12 -6.20
N HIS A 57 1.31 4.10 -5.05
CA HIS A 57 2.05 2.94 -4.57
C HIS A 57 2.13 2.92 -3.05
N GLY A 58 2.55 1.80 -2.48
CA GLY A 58 2.76 1.65 -1.05
C GLY A 58 3.39 0.31 -0.69
N GLY A 59 3.75 0.16 0.57
CA GLY A 59 4.36 -1.04 1.13
C GLY A 59 4.27 -1.09 2.66
N LEU A 60 4.90 -2.10 3.25
CA LEU A 60 4.95 -2.34 4.69
C LEU A 60 6.35 -2.09 5.23
N ILE A 61 6.46 -1.33 6.30
CA ILE A 61 7.72 -1.07 6.98
C ILE A 61 7.97 -2.21 7.97
N THR A 62 9.07 -2.93 7.79
CA THR A 62 9.39 -4.13 8.56
C THR A 62 10.48 -3.89 9.60
N HIS A 63 11.24 -2.80 9.48
CA HIS A 63 12.31 -2.44 10.43
C HIS A 63 12.26 -0.97 10.84
N GLU A 64 12.72 -0.68 12.05
CA GLU A 64 12.80 0.68 12.62
C GLU A 64 13.77 1.63 11.89
N HIS A 65 14.63 1.09 11.02
CA HIS A 65 15.60 1.86 10.24
C HIS A 65 15.09 2.19 8.83
N GLY A 66 13.86 1.81 8.50
CA GLY A 66 13.27 2.12 7.19
C GLY A 66 13.41 1.01 6.16
N GLN A 67 13.83 -0.19 6.59
CA GLN A 67 13.67 -1.38 5.76
C GLN A 67 12.19 -1.69 5.59
N MET A 68 11.78 -1.98 4.37
CA MET A 68 10.39 -2.16 3.99
C MET A 68 10.24 -3.26 2.95
N VAL A 69 9.03 -3.77 2.82
CA VAL A 69 8.64 -4.73 1.79
C VAL A 69 7.55 -4.09 0.95
N GLU A 70 7.75 -4.14 -0.36
CA GLU A 70 6.80 -3.64 -1.35
C GLU A 70 6.65 -4.64 -2.48
N SER A 71 5.46 -4.71 -3.09
CA SER A 71 5.26 -5.53 -4.27
C SER A 71 5.51 -4.70 -5.52
N LEU A 72 6.58 -5.05 -6.25
CA LEU A 72 6.98 -4.42 -7.52
C LEU A 72 6.69 -5.34 -8.71
N GLU A 73 7.22 -4.99 -9.89
CA GLU A 73 6.97 -5.67 -11.17
C GLU A 73 7.32 -7.16 -11.18
N PHE A 74 8.21 -7.64 -10.30
CA PHE A 74 8.64 -9.04 -10.25
C PHE A 74 8.20 -9.79 -9.01
N GLY A 75 7.62 -9.11 -8.02
CA GLY A 75 7.16 -9.71 -6.78
C GLY A 75 7.41 -8.82 -5.56
N PRO A 76 7.20 -9.35 -4.35
CA PRO A 76 7.58 -8.72 -3.10
C PRO A 76 9.11 -8.60 -3.00
N GLU A 77 9.60 -7.39 -2.80
CA GLU A 77 11.02 -7.08 -2.67
C GLU A 77 11.29 -6.38 -1.33
N VAL A 78 12.44 -6.68 -0.74
CA VAL A 78 12.95 -5.97 0.44
C VAL A 78 13.73 -4.76 -0.04
N GLU A 79 13.31 -3.59 0.38
CA GLU A 79 13.85 -2.30 -0.05
C GLU A 79 14.04 -1.36 1.15
N HIS A 80 14.51 -0.14 0.88
CA HIS A 80 14.70 0.88 1.89
C HIS A 80 13.90 2.16 1.59
N MET A 81 13.30 2.77 2.62
CA MET A 81 12.48 3.99 2.50
C MET A 81 13.23 5.18 1.87
N GLU A 82 14.56 5.17 1.90
CA GLU A 82 15.42 6.17 1.22
C GLU A 82 15.14 6.29 -0.28
N LYS A 83 14.70 5.19 -0.93
CA LYS A 83 14.21 5.18 -2.31
C LYS A 83 13.14 6.23 -2.56
N TYR A 84 12.33 6.55 -1.56
CA TYR A 84 11.22 7.49 -1.63
C TYR A 84 11.53 8.89 -1.12
N ARG A 85 12.79 9.21 -0.78
CA ARG A 85 13.18 10.55 -0.32
C ARG A 85 12.79 11.65 -1.30
N GLY A 86 12.78 11.38 -2.61
CA GLY A 86 12.39 12.36 -3.64
C GLY A 86 10.87 12.55 -3.82
N ALA A 87 10.04 11.80 -3.10
CA ALA A 87 8.60 11.75 -3.31
C ALA A 87 7.82 12.20 -2.06
N TRP A 88 6.53 12.47 -2.23
CA TRP A 88 5.61 12.59 -1.11
C TRP A 88 5.31 11.21 -0.52
N VAL A 89 5.42 11.10 0.80
CA VAL A 89 5.13 9.88 1.56
C VAL A 89 4.12 10.18 2.65
N ALA A 90 3.10 9.33 2.77
CA ALA A 90 2.26 9.23 3.95
C ALA A 90 2.54 7.90 4.66
N ILE A 91 2.77 7.93 5.97
CA ILE A 91 2.97 6.73 6.79
C ILE A 91 1.77 6.57 7.71
N VAL A 92 1.06 5.47 7.55
CA VAL A 92 0.00 5.02 8.47
C VAL A 92 0.68 4.24 9.59
N VAL A 93 0.67 4.82 10.78
CA VAL A 93 1.22 4.21 11.99
C VAL A 93 0.09 3.64 12.83
N PRO A 94 -0.12 2.32 12.80
CA PRO A 94 -1.12 1.65 13.64
C PRO A 94 -0.68 1.55 15.10
N GLU A 95 -1.65 1.50 16.01
CA GLU A 95 -1.44 0.97 17.36
C GLU A 95 -1.52 -0.57 17.26
N ILE A 96 -0.39 -1.25 17.47
CA ILE A 96 -0.27 -2.69 17.27
C ILE A 96 -0.02 -3.39 18.60
N HIS A 97 -0.83 -4.42 18.89
CA HIS A 97 -0.52 -5.36 19.94
C HIS A 97 0.64 -6.28 19.52
N PRO A 98 1.63 -6.58 20.38
CA PRO A 98 2.83 -7.34 19.98
C PRO A 98 2.55 -8.67 19.27
N ARG A 99 1.49 -9.38 19.68
CA ARG A 99 1.05 -10.62 19.03
C ARG A 99 0.59 -10.43 17.58
N ASP A 100 -0.07 -9.32 17.29
CA ASP A 100 -0.59 -9.03 15.95
C ASP A 100 0.57 -8.58 15.04
N LEU A 101 1.58 -7.91 15.60
CA LEU A 101 2.84 -7.62 14.90
C LEU A 101 3.54 -8.92 14.49
N GLU A 102 3.65 -9.90 15.38
CA GLU A 102 4.24 -11.21 15.07
C GLU A 102 3.51 -11.93 13.92
N GLN A 103 2.17 -11.83 13.88
CA GLN A 103 1.38 -12.39 12.78
C GLN A 103 1.63 -11.66 11.46
N LEU A 104 1.74 -10.34 11.49
CA LEU A 104 2.08 -9.54 10.31
C LEU A 104 3.47 -9.92 9.79
N GLU A 105 4.45 -10.08 10.68
CA GLU A 105 5.82 -10.40 10.31
C GLU A 105 5.94 -11.81 9.74
N THR A 106 5.29 -12.79 10.38
CA THR A 106 5.17 -14.16 9.85
C THR A 106 4.55 -14.16 8.46
N TYR A 107 3.54 -13.32 8.22
CA TYR A 107 2.93 -13.17 6.91
C TYR A 107 3.91 -12.60 5.88
N VAL A 108 4.59 -11.50 6.21
CA VAL A 108 5.59 -10.88 5.32
C VAL A 108 6.68 -11.89 4.96
N GLU A 109 7.20 -12.63 5.94
CA GLU A 109 8.19 -13.69 5.71
C GLU A 109 7.66 -14.79 4.79
N SER A 110 6.42 -15.26 5.02
CA SER A 110 5.80 -16.27 4.17
C SER A 110 5.61 -15.82 2.73
N VAL A 111 5.30 -14.54 2.52
CA VAL A 111 5.14 -13.94 1.20
C VAL A 111 6.50 -13.81 0.51
N LEU A 112 7.54 -13.38 1.21
CA LEU A 112 8.90 -13.32 0.65
C LEU A 112 9.44 -14.72 0.31
N ALA A 113 9.16 -15.73 1.14
CA ALA A 113 9.65 -17.10 0.94
C ALA A 113 8.98 -17.85 -0.21
N ALA A 114 7.75 -17.47 -0.57
CA ALA A 114 6.93 -18.18 -1.54
C ALA A 114 7.27 -17.88 -3.02
N ASP A 115 8.26 -17.02 -3.29
CA ASP A 115 8.76 -16.69 -4.63
C ASP A 115 7.62 -16.36 -5.63
N TRP A 116 6.70 -15.50 -5.20
CA TRP A 116 5.55 -15.09 -5.99
C TRP A 116 5.99 -14.24 -7.19
N GLY A 117 6.19 -14.87 -8.35
CA GLY A 117 6.47 -14.15 -9.60
C GLY A 117 5.25 -13.38 -10.13
N TYR A 118 5.42 -12.09 -10.42
CA TYR A 118 4.42 -11.29 -11.15
C TYR A 118 4.53 -11.48 -12.67
N SER A 119 3.40 -11.43 -13.39
CA SER A 119 3.39 -11.48 -14.87
C SER A 119 2.80 -10.20 -15.46
N TYR A 120 3.36 -9.74 -16.58
CA TYR A 120 2.90 -8.58 -17.37
C TYR A 120 1.38 -8.53 -17.63
N LEU A 121 0.73 -9.70 -17.64
CA LEU A 121 -0.72 -9.83 -17.78
C LEU A 121 -1.47 -9.13 -16.62
N SER A 122 -0.92 -9.11 -15.41
CA SER A 122 -1.57 -8.50 -14.24
C SER A 122 -1.55 -6.96 -14.30
N ILE A 123 -0.48 -6.34 -14.82
CA ILE A 123 -0.45 -4.89 -15.07
C ILE A 123 -1.49 -4.53 -16.14
N LEU A 124 -1.57 -5.30 -17.22
CA LEU A 124 -2.58 -5.11 -18.25
C LEU A 124 -4.01 -5.27 -17.71
N CYS A 125 -4.25 -6.25 -16.83
CA CYS A 125 -5.56 -6.47 -16.22
C CYS A 125 -5.92 -5.41 -15.18
N ILE A 126 -4.95 -4.88 -14.44
CA ILE A 126 -5.11 -3.70 -13.59
C ILE A 126 -5.52 -2.51 -14.46
N LEU A 127 -4.80 -2.23 -15.55
CA LEU A 127 -5.13 -1.14 -16.47
C LEU A 127 -6.53 -1.31 -17.09
N ILE A 128 -6.92 -2.53 -17.48
CA ILE A 128 -8.25 -2.81 -18.02
C ILE A 128 -9.34 -2.66 -16.95
N SER A 129 -9.14 -3.18 -15.73
CA SER A 129 -10.10 -3.02 -14.63
C SER A 129 -10.27 -1.54 -14.26
N LEU A 130 -9.16 -0.82 -14.20
CA LEU A 130 -9.11 0.62 -13.98
C LEU A 130 -9.88 1.39 -15.08
N LEU A 131 -9.64 1.09 -16.35
CA LEU A 131 -10.29 1.75 -17.49
C LEU A 131 -11.79 1.42 -17.57
N THR A 132 -12.18 0.16 -17.39
CA THR A 132 -13.55 -0.30 -17.65
C THR A 132 -14.47 -0.24 -16.43
N GLY A 133 -13.91 -0.14 -15.21
CA GLY A 133 -14.69 -0.24 -13.96
C GLY A 133 -15.28 -1.62 -13.74
N SER A 134 -14.85 -2.59 -14.52
CA SER A 134 -15.28 -3.97 -14.38
C SER A 134 -14.73 -4.57 -13.09
N LYS A 135 -15.58 -5.35 -12.40
CA LYS A 135 -15.18 -6.18 -11.24
C LYS A 135 -14.35 -7.41 -11.66
N LEU A 136 -13.87 -7.43 -12.89
CA LEU A 136 -13.10 -8.54 -13.45
C LEU A 136 -11.65 -8.36 -13.01
N ASN A 137 -11.21 -9.19 -12.08
CA ASN A 137 -9.80 -9.32 -11.72
C ASN A 137 -9.27 -10.58 -12.40
N PHE A 138 -8.55 -10.40 -13.50
CA PHE A 138 -7.76 -11.45 -14.11
C PHE A 138 -6.36 -11.42 -13.49
N SER A 139 -6.28 -11.85 -12.24
CA SER A 139 -5.01 -12.17 -11.58
C SER A 139 -4.69 -13.63 -11.88
N ARG A 140 -3.46 -13.94 -12.32
CA ARG A 140 -2.95 -15.30 -12.11
C ARG A 140 -2.92 -15.51 -10.59
N THR A 141 -3.19 -16.72 -10.11
CA THR A 141 -3.01 -17.11 -8.70
C THR A 141 -1.54 -16.94 -8.30
N ALA A 142 -1.11 -15.70 -8.08
CA ALA A 142 0.22 -15.26 -7.65
C ALA A 142 0.47 -13.75 -7.69
N THR A 143 -0.46 -12.93 -8.19
CA THR A 143 -0.20 -11.50 -8.36
C THR A 143 -0.77 -10.66 -7.22
N ILE A 144 0.10 -10.34 -6.26
CA ILE A 144 -0.16 -9.40 -5.18
C ILE A 144 0.02 -7.93 -5.64
N ILE A 145 -1.09 -7.22 -5.87
CA ILE A 145 -1.07 -5.76 -6.05
C ILE A 145 -0.44 -5.14 -4.79
N CYS A 146 0.43 -4.14 -4.92
CA CYS A 146 1.12 -3.50 -3.78
C CYS A 146 0.20 -3.19 -2.59
N THR A 147 -1.00 -2.67 -2.86
CA THR A 147 -2.01 -2.38 -1.83
C THR A 147 -2.77 -3.61 -1.36
N GLY A 148 -2.92 -4.65 -2.19
CA GLY A 148 -3.46 -5.94 -1.78
C GLY A 148 -2.56 -6.68 -0.80
N PHE A 149 -1.23 -6.64 -0.99
CA PHE A 149 -0.23 -7.14 -0.03
C PHE A 149 -0.43 -6.48 1.33
N ASN A 150 -0.44 -5.15 1.32
CA ASN A 150 -0.53 -4.34 2.51
C ASN A 150 -1.86 -4.59 3.23
N CYS A 151 -2.97 -4.60 2.50
CA CYS A 151 -4.30 -4.83 3.05
C CYS A 151 -4.44 -6.23 3.64
N ASP A 152 -3.97 -7.26 2.95
CA ASP A 152 -4.01 -8.62 3.47
C ASP A 152 -3.18 -8.71 4.75
N GLY A 153 -1.95 -8.22 4.77
CA GLY A 153 -1.12 -8.11 5.98
C GLY A 153 -1.86 -7.44 7.14
N TYR A 154 -2.50 -6.30 6.89
CA TYR A 154 -3.23 -5.54 7.91
C TYR A 154 -4.50 -6.22 8.44
N THR A 155 -5.05 -7.24 7.74
CA THR A 155 -6.12 -8.06 8.36
C THR A 155 -5.63 -8.80 9.60
N ARG A 156 -4.32 -9.11 9.70
CA ARG A 156 -3.70 -9.70 10.89
C ARG A 156 -3.57 -8.70 12.05
N LEU A 157 -3.63 -7.40 11.75
CA LEU A 157 -3.70 -6.33 12.75
C LEU A 157 -5.15 -6.00 13.17
N GLY A 158 -6.13 -6.78 12.70
CA GLY A 158 -7.55 -6.57 13.02
C GLY A 158 -8.28 -5.56 12.13
N TYR A 159 -7.64 -5.05 11.06
CA TYR A 159 -8.34 -4.16 10.12
C TYR A 159 -9.34 -4.94 9.26
N VAL A 160 -10.56 -4.40 9.16
CA VAL A 160 -11.64 -4.96 8.33
C VAL A 160 -11.89 -4.03 7.14
N TRP A 161 -11.59 -4.53 5.94
CA TRP A 161 -11.69 -3.76 4.70
C TRP A 161 -13.11 -3.75 4.14
N PRO A 162 -13.55 -2.65 3.48
CA PRO A 162 -14.84 -2.57 2.82
C PRO A 162 -14.92 -3.41 1.52
N LYS A 163 -13.77 -3.88 1.03
CA LYS A 163 -13.61 -4.71 -0.17
C LYS A 163 -12.56 -5.78 0.15
N PRO A 164 -12.54 -6.93 -0.56
CA PRO A 164 -11.45 -7.89 -0.39
C PRO A 164 -10.10 -7.23 -0.70
N ALA A 165 -9.05 -7.58 0.04
CA ALA A 165 -7.72 -6.96 -0.07
C ALA A 165 -7.21 -6.90 -1.51
N ALA A 166 -7.41 -7.96 -2.30
CA ALA A 166 -7.03 -8.03 -3.72
C ALA A 166 -7.72 -6.99 -4.64
N PHE A 167 -8.76 -6.30 -4.17
CA PHE A 167 -9.46 -5.24 -4.89
C PHE A 167 -9.27 -3.86 -4.27
N MET A 168 -8.49 -3.76 -3.18
CA MET A 168 -8.12 -2.48 -2.60
C MET A 168 -7.11 -1.80 -3.52
N ARG A 169 -7.31 -0.51 -3.74
CA ARG A 169 -6.46 0.37 -4.55
C ARG A 169 -5.79 1.43 -3.65
N PRO A 170 -4.72 2.12 -4.10
CA PRO A 170 -4.09 3.18 -3.31
C PRO A 170 -5.06 4.26 -2.83
N ASP A 171 -6.00 4.70 -3.68
CA ASP A 171 -7.04 5.66 -3.33
C ASP A 171 -8.04 5.11 -2.30
N ASP A 172 -8.40 3.82 -2.38
CA ASP A 172 -9.26 3.15 -1.40
C ASP A 172 -8.58 3.05 -0.02
N VAL A 173 -7.29 2.70 0.00
CA VAL A 173 -6.47 2.64 1.23
C VAL A 173 -6.32 4.02 1.85
N ALA A 174 -6.00 5.02 1.03
CA ALA A 174 -5.89 6.40 1.47
C ALA A 174 -7.20 6.92 2.07
N ALA A 175 -8.33 6.64 1.41
CA ALA A 175 -9.65 7.02 1.92
C ALA A 175 -10.00 6.29 3.22
N PHE A 176 -9.67 5.00 3.35
CA PHE A 176 -9.91 4.22 4.56
C PHE A 176 -9.18 4.80 5.79
N PHE A 177 -7.92 5.20 5.62
CA PHE A 177 -7.12 5.77 6.71
C PHE A 177 -7.29 7.29 6.87
N GLY A 178 -7.96 7.96 5.95
CA GLY A 178 -8.01 9.43 5.91
C GLY A 178 -6.67 10.07 5.50
N ALA A 179 -5.81 9.33 4.80
CA ALA A 179 -4.52 9.79 4.29
C ALA A 179 -4.70 10.72 3.07
N ARG A 180 -5.10 11.96 3.33
CA ARG A 180 -5.33 12.97 2.29
C ARG A 180 -3.99 13.48 1.78
N PHE A 181 -3.84 13.52 0.46
CA PHE A 181 -2.70 14.16 -0.18
C PHE A 181 -2.65 15.64 0.24
N PRO A 182 -1.48 16.16 0.70
CA PRO A 182 -1.36 17.54 1.17
C PRO A 182 -1.80 18.56 0.11
N ALA A 183 -2.51 19.61 0.56
CA ALA A 183 -2.97 20.68 -0.32
C ALA A 183 -1.80 21.58 -0.73
N GLY A 184 -1.70 21.93 -2.02
CA GLY A 184 -0.63 22.80 -2.55
C GLY A 184 0.67 22.09 -2.94
N ALA A 185 0.71 20.76 -2.81
CA ALA A 185 1.75 19.89 -3.36
C ALA A 185 1.53 19.54 -4.84
#